data_AF-A0A829PTC1-F1
#
_entry.id   AF-A0A829PTC1-F1
#
_cell.length_a   1.000
_cell.length_b   1.000
_cell.length_c   1.000
_cell.angle_alpha   90.00
_cell.angle_beta   90.00
_cell.angle_gamma   90.00
#
_symmetry.space_group_name_H-M   'P 1'
#
loop_
_entity.id
_entity.type
_entity.pdbx_description
1 polymer ?
#
loop_
_entity_poly.entity_id
_entity_poly.type
_entity_poly.pdbx_seq_one_letter_code
_entity_poly.pdbx_strand_id
1 'polypeptide(L)'
;MTFVNIGSDSDGIAARLTAGESPSLESLTLGVIDGQPVIYSPSNGGAKPEVTKSGRSYKIAGPATAGLSTPATFELEFTCPAGR
;
A
#
# COMPACT_ATOMS: atom_id res chain seq x y z
N MET A 1 -11.94 -9.16 -1.34
CA MET A 1 -10.65 -8.52 -1.70
C MET A 1 -10.91 -7.04 -1.81
N THR A 2 -9.97 -6.20 -1.40
CA THR A 2 -10.15 -4.74 -1.42
C THR A 2 -9.04 -4.09 -2.24
N PHE A 3 -9.42 -3.30 -3.23
CA PHE A 3 -8.51 -2.49 -4.03
C PHE A 3 -8.58 -1.04 -3.56
N VAL A 4 -7.43 -0.41 -3.42
CA VAL A 4 -7.30 0.98 -3.03
C VAL A 4 -6.48 1.68 -4.10
N ASN A 5 -7.05 2.70 -4.73
CA ASN A 5 -6.35 3.58 -5.65
C ASN A 5 -6.49 5.01 -5.14
N ILE A 6 -5.36 5.68 -4.93
CA ILE A 6 -5.29 7.06 -4.43
C ILE A 6 -4.56 7.89 -5.49
N GLY A 7 -5.19 8.97 -5.95
CA GLY A 7 -4.66 9.83 -7.01
C GLY A 7 -5.26 9.55 -8.39
N SER A 8 -4.57 9.97 -9.45
CA SER A 8 -4.95 9.78 -10.86
C SER A 8 -4.10 8.70 -11.54
N ASP A 9 -4.52 8.27 -12.73
CA ASP A 9 -3.89 7.18 -13.51
C ASP A 9 -2.38 7.38 -13.77
N SER A 10 -1.88 8.61 -13.78
CA SER A 10 -0.46 8.94 -14.01
C SER A 10 0.43 8.79 -12.77
N ASP A 11 -0.12 8.98 -11.56
CA ASP A 11 0.63 9.11 -10.30
C ASP A 11 -0.03 8.34 -9.15
N GLY A 12 -0.71 7.24 -9.49
CA GLY A 12 -1.58 6.52 -8.57
C GLY A 12 -0.83 5.67 -7.55
N ILE A 13 -1.17 5.83 -6.28
CA ILE A 13 -0.86 4.83 -5.24
C ILE A 13 -1.90 3.72 -5.36
N ALA A 14 -1.45 2.47 -5.54
CA ALA A 14 -2.32 1.32 -5.68
C ALA A 14 -1.99 0.26 -4.62
N ALA A 15 -2.97 -0.17 -3.84
CA ALA A 15 -2.81 -1.22 -2.83
C ALA A 15 -3.86 -2.32 -2.97
N ARG A 16 -3.45 -3.55 -2.69
CA ARG A 16 -4.32 -4.73 -2.64
C ARG A 16 -4.32 -5.33 -1.26
N LEU A 17 -5.51 -5.47 -0.68
CA LEU A 17 -5.72 -5.98 0.68
C LEU A 17 -6.62 -7.22 0.65
N THR A 18 -6.38 -8.14 1.58
CA THR A 18 -7.32 -9.23 1.88
C THR A 18 -8.65 -8.67 2.39
N ALA A 19 -9.73 -9.44 2.26
CA ALA A 19 -11.05 -9.06 2.78
C ALA A 19 -11.12 -9.15 4.32
N GLY A 20 -12.11 -8.48 4.92
CA GLY A 20 -12.47 -8.63 6.33
C GLY A 20 -12.16 -7.43 7.21
N GLU A 21 -12.27 -7.64 8.53
CA GLU A 21 -12.03 -6.62 9.56
C GLU A 21 -10.57 -6.55 10.00
N SER A 22 -9.80 -7.62 9.77
CA SER A 22 -8.33 -7.64 9.95
C SER A 22 -7.65 -7.90 8.61
N PRO A 23 -7.71 -6.93 7.68
CA PRO A 23 -7.11 -7.07 6.35
C PRO A 23 -5.59 -7.12 6.45
N SER A 24 -4.96 -7.64 5.41
CA SER A 24 -3.51 -7.71 5.30
C SER A 24 -3.08 -7.30 3.90
N LEU A 25 -1.90 -6.65 3.78
CA LEU A 25 -1.39 -6.15 2.52
C LEU A 25 -0.83 -7.29 1.67
N GLU A 26 -1.29 -7.37 0.41
CA GLU A 26 -0.83 -8.33 -0.59
C GLU A 26 0.16 -7.69 -1.58
N SER A 27 -0.08 -6.44 -1.96
CA SER A 27 0.83 -5.65 -2.80
C SER A 27 0.57 -4.15 -2.65
N LEU A 28 1.59 -3.34 -2.92
CA LEU A 28 1.51 -1.88 -2.95
C LEU A 28 2.44 -1.32 -4.04
N THR A 29 1.98 -0.28 -4.73
CA THR A 29 2.79 0.61 -5.55
C THR A 29 2.52 2.03 -5.09
N LEU A 30 3.57 2.77 -4.76
CA LEU A 30 3.50 4.17 -4.30
C LEU A 30 3.78 5.18 -5.43
N GLY A 31 3.98 4.70 -6.65
CA GLY A 31 4.39 5.50 -7.80
C GLY A 31 5.92 5.64 -7.89
N VAL A 32 6.36 6.71 -8.55
CA VAL A 32 7.78 7.05 -8.73
C VAL A 32 8.14 8.19 -7.78
N ILE A 33 9.02 7.92 -6.82
CA ILE A 33 9.53 8.89 -5.83
C ILE A 33 11.02 9.03 -6.08
N ASP A 34 11.50 10.27 -6.24
CA ASP A 34 12.90 10.59 -6.56
C ASP A 34 13.46 9.79 -7.76
N GLY A 35 12.63 9.60 -8.78
CA GLY A 35 12.99 8.86 -10.00
C GLY A 35 13.02 7.34 -9.83
N GLN A 36 12.64 6.80 -8.67
CA GLN A 36 12.60 5.37 -8.40
C GLN A 36 11.15 4.90 -8.18
N PRO A 37 10.69 3.82 -8.85
CA PRO A 37 9.44 3.20 -8.48
C PRO A 37 9.55 2.64 -7.06
N VAL A 38 8.56 2.91 -6.21
CA VAL A 38 8.53 2.42 -4.83
C VAL A 38 7.38 1.43 -4.67
N ILE A 39 7.71 0.20 -4.29
CA ILE A 39 6.76 -0.91 -4.24
C ILE A 39 6.90 -1.74 -2.97
N TYR A 40 5.84 -2.46 -2.60
CA TYR A 40 5.92 -3.61 -1.71
C TYR A 40 5.31 -4.83 -2.39
N SER A 41 6.03 -5.95 -2.32
CA SER A 41 5.52 -7.28 -2.63
C SER A 41 6.13 -8.32 -1.67
N PRO A 42 5.41 -9.41 -1.35
CA PRO A 42 5.93 -10.49 -0.50
C PRO A 42 7.20 -11.16 -1.05
N SER A 43 7.41 -11.12 -2.37
CA SER A 43 8.58 -11.71 -3.04
C SER A 43 9.88 -10.98 -2.74
N ASN A 44 9.82 -9.72 -2.28
CA ASN A 44 11.02 -8.91 -2.04
C ASN A 44 11.69 -9.21 -0.69
N GLY A 45 11.21 -10.24 0.05
CA GLY A 45 11.84 -10.73 1.28
C GLY A 45 11.70 -9.83 2.50
N GLY A 46 10.98 -8.70 2.39
CA GLY A 46 10.71 -7.80 3.50
C GLY A 46 9.64 -8.33 4.46
N ALA A 47 9.67 -7.84 5.71
CA ALA A 47 8.60 -8.10 6.67
C ALA A 47 7.24 -7.62 6.12
N LYS A 48 6.16 -8.29 6.53
CA LYS A 48 4.81 -7.91 6.10
C LYS A 48 4.40 -6.58 6.75
N PRO A 49 3.93 -5.58 5.99
CA PRO A 49 3.40 -4.34 6.53
C PRO A 49 2.22 -4.58 7.47
N GLU A 50 2.16 -3.78 8.52
CA GLU A 50 1.05 -3.75 9.46
C GLU A 50 -0.11 -3.00 8.83
N VAL A 51 -1.32 -3.56 8.99
CA VAL A 51 -2.56 -2.95 8.51
C VAL A 51 -3.54 -2.87 9.67
N THR A 52 -4.02 -1.67 9.94
CA THR A 52 -5.14 -1.45 10.85
C THR A 52 -6.32 -0.87 10.07
N LYS A 53 -7.52 -1.39 10.37
CA LYS A 53 -8.77 -0.94 9.77
C LYS A 53 -9.71 -0.49 10.89
N SER A 54 -10.28 0.69 10.75
CA SER A 54 -11.31 1.24 11.63
C SER A 54 -12.47 1.73 10.78
N GLY A 55 -13.52 0.91 10.68
CA GLY A 55 -14.64 1.17 9.78
C GLY A 55 -14.20 1.24 8.31
N ARG A 56 -14.14 2.45 7.75
CA ARG A 56 -13.68 2.70 6.36
C ARG A 56 -12.29 3.32 6.27
N SER A 57 -11.68 3.60 7.42
CA SER A 57 -10.35 4.17 7.52
C SER A 57 -9.33 3.05 7.64
N TYR A 58 -8.20 3.22 6.97
CA TYR A 58 -7.10 2.29 6.92
C TYR A 58 -5.81 3.03 7.27
N LYS A 59 -4.97 2.39 8.08
CA LYS A 59 -3.57 2.77 8.26
C LYS A 59 -2.69 1.57 7.90
N ILE A 60 -1.73 1.79 7.01
CA ILE A 60 -0.80 0.77 6.52
C ILE A 60 0.62 1.30 6.71
N ALA A 61 1.47 0.57 7.43
CA ALA A 61 2.85 0.97 7.64
C ALA A 61 3.79 -0.22 7.50
N GLY A 62 4.94 -0.04 6.86
CA GLY A 62 5.91 -1.12 6.73
C GLY A 62 7.03 -0.85 5.73
N PRO A 63 7.79 -1.90 5.38
CA PRO A 63 8.88 -1.80 4.43
C PRO A 63 8.37 -1.74 2.99
N ALA A 64 9.13 -1.04 2.15
CA ALA A 64 9.01 -1.02 0.70
C ALA A 64 10.40 -1.16 0.07
N THR A 65 10.44 -1.25 -1.25
CA THR A 65 11.65 -1.26 -2.06
C THR A 65 11.56 -0.15 -3.08
N ALA A 66 12.54 0.75 -3.09
CA ALA A 66 12.73 1.76 -4.12
C ALA A 66 13.69 1.23 -5.19
N GLY A 67 13.30 1.36 -6.46
CA GLY A 67 14.08 0.84 -7.58
C GLY A 67 14.23 -0.68 -7.51
N LEU A 68 15.44 -1.19 -7.72
CA LEU A 68 15.69 -2.63 -7.80
C LEU A 68 15.89 -3.30 -6.43
N SER A 69 16.40 -2.57 -5.44
CA SER A 69 16.83 -3.18 -4.17
C SER A 69 17.00 -2.22 -3.00
N THR A 70 16.76 -0.91 -3.19
CA THR A 70 16.97 0.06 -2.12
C THR A 70 15.87 -0.10 -1.07
N PRO A 71 16.20 -0.39 0.20
CA PRO A 71 15.19 -0.46 1.26
C PRO A 71 14.54 0.91 1.48
N ALA A 72 13.22 0.92 1.65
CA ALA A 72 12.44 2.09 1.99
C ALA A 72 11.40 1.75 3.07
N THR A 73 10.80 2.77 3.67
CA THR A 73 9.65 2.63 4.56
C THR A 73 8.51 3.51 4.07
N PHE A 74 7.29 3.14 4.41
CA PHE A 74 6.12 3.93 4.07
C PHE A 74 5.08 3.90 5.20
N GLU A 75 4.24 4.93 5.22
CA GLU A 75 3.01 4.99 6.00
C GLU A 75 1.91 5.58 5.10
N LEU A 76 0.76 4.92 5.04
CA LEU A 76 -0.43 5.36 4.32
C LEU A 76 -1.61 5.39 5.28
N GLU A 77 -2.24 6.55 5.39
CA GLU A 77 -3.49 6.74 6.10
C GLU A 77 -4.54 7.28 5.13
N PHE A 78 -5.65 6.55 4.97
CA PHE A 78 -6.71 6.96 4.06
C PHE A 78 -8.07 6.47 4.54
N THR A 79 -9.12 7.12 4.05
CA THR A 79 -10.51 6.71 4.30
C THR A 79 -11.21 6.51 2.97
N CYS A 80 -11.74 5.31 2.75
CA CYS A 80 -12.56 5.05 1.58
C CYS A 80 -13.92 5.74 1.73
N PRO A 81 -14.47 6.34 0.66
CA PRO A 81 -15.81 6.90 0.69
C PRO A 81 -16.85 5.81 1.02
N ALA A 82 -18.04 6.25 1.44
CA ALA A 82 -19.19 5.35 1.49
C ALA A 82 -19.38 4.74 0.09
N GLY A 83 -19.50 3.42 0.00
CA GLY A 83 -19.84 2.77 -1.27
C GLY A 83 -21.08 3.44 -1.85
N ARG A 84 -21.03 3.77 -3.15
CA ARG A 84 -22.25 3.98 -3.92
C ARG A 84 -22.93 2.64 -4.15
#